data_AF-A0A1J5PIV6-F1
#
_entry.id   AF-A0A1J5PIV6-F1
#
_cell.length_a   1.000
_cell.length_b   1.000
_cell.length_c   1.000
_cell.angle_alpha   90.00
_cell.angle_beta   90.00
_cell.angle_gamma   90.00
#
_symmetry.space_group_name_H-M   'P 1'
#
loop_
_entity.id
_entity.type
_entity.pdbx_description
1 polymer ?
#
loop_
_entity_poly.entity_id
_entity_poly.type
_entity_poly.pdbx_seq_one_letter_code
_entity_poly.pdbx_strand_id
1 'polypeptide(L)'
;MFGDELRGQLFLSLSSQHARFFDDTAAFGEAVKEAFPSAEFDIAEAAKCRAVGRWTACVVHCMRALEVPLQALAKNVGVEPGENWNTLINRIEEEARKVTKTTHGPEGEQWISEALAYLRLVKNAWRNYAVHGRATYDEDRAVAIFDGTKTFMQQVATKLSEYDDGL
;
A
#
# COMPACT_ATOMS: atom_id res chain seq x y z
N MET A 1 -19.37 -19.57 -37.19
CA MET A 1 -17.98 -19.24 -37.54
C MET A 1 -17.16 -18.72 -36.35
N PHE A 2 -17.73 -18.42 -35.18
CA PHE A 2 -16.95 -18.03 -33.98
C PHE A 2 -16.22 -19.19 -33.27
N GLY A 3 -16.59 -20.45 -33.54
CA GLY A 3 -16.09 -21.62 -32.79
C GLY A 3 -14.76 -22.20 -33.26
N ASP A 4 -14.25 -21.80 -34.44
CA ASP A 4 -12.95 -22.28 -34.96
C ASP A 4 -11.79 -21.33 -34.60
N GLU A 5 -12.05 -20.02 -34.54
CA GLU A 5 -11.03 -18.98 -34.23
C GLU A 5 -10.60 -19.01 -32.76
N LEU A 6 -11.48 -19.45 -31.85
CA LEU A 6 -11.23 -19.49 -30.40
C LEU A 6 -10.49 -20.75 -29.95
N ARG A 7 -10.32 -21.76 -30.82
CA ARG A 7 -9.73 -23.07 -30.44
C ARG A 7 -8.25 -23.00 -30.06
N GLY A 8 -7.55 -21.92 -30.42
CA GLY A 8 -6.14 -21.71 -30.09
C GLY A 8 -5.89 -20.77 -28.90
N GLN A 9 -6.93 -20.26 -28.24
CA GLN A 9 -6.79 -19.21 -27.23
C GLN A 9 -7.21 -19.68 -25.84
N LEU A 10 -6.42 -19.33 -24.81
CA LEU A 10 -6.78 -19.49 -23.42
C LEU A 10 -7.57 -18.26 -22.96
N PHE A 11 -8.81 -18.48 -22.51
CA PHE A 11 -9.65 -17.42 -21.95
C PHE A 11 -9.58 -17.45 -20.43
N LEU A 12 -9.47 -16.28 -19.82
CA LEU A 12 -9.60 -16.09 -18.39
C LEU A 12 -10.92 -15.36 -18.12
N SER A 13 -11.84 -16.01 -17.41
CA SER A 13 -13.03 -15.35 -16.91
C SER A 13 -12.70 -14.67 -15.58
N LEU A 14 -12.95 -13.37 -15.49
CA LEU A 14 -12.81 -12.62 -14.24
C LEU A 14 -14.09 -12.75 -13.42
N SER A 15 -13.97 -12.88 -12.10
CA SER A 15 -15.14 -12.72 -11.23
C SER A 15 -15.60 -11.26 -11.30
N SER A 16 -16.91 -11.01 -11.32
CA SER A 16 -17.45 -9.65 -11.34
C SER A 16 -16.98 -8.81 -10.14
N GLN A 17 -16.68 -9.46 -9.01
CA GLN A 17 -16.15 -8.82 -7.80
C GLN A 17 -14.78 -8.17 -8.02
N HIS A 18 -13.88 -8.82 -8.77
CA HIS A 18 -12.50 -8.34 -8.97
C HIS A 18 -12.25 -7.73 -10.34
N ALA A 19 -13.11 -8.00 -11.33
CA ALA A 19 -12.96 -7.51 -12.70
C ALA A 19 -12.79 -5.99 -12.80
N ARG A 20 -13.44 -5.24 -11.90
CA ARG A 20 -13.31 -3.77 -11.83
C ARG A 20 -11.87 -3.28 -11.68
N PHE A 21 -10.98 -4.09 -11.11
CA PHE A 21 -9.59 -3.72 -10.86
C PHE A 21 -8.66 -3.95 -12.06
N PHE A 22 -9.14 -4.55 -13.15
CA PHE A 22 -8.29 -4.84 -14.31
C PHE A 22 -7.89 -3.57 -15.08
N ASP A 23 -8.85 -2.66 -15.27
CA ASP A 23 -8.67 -1.39 -15.98
C ASP A 23 -8.77 -0.17 -15.06
N ASP A 24 -8.66 -0.37 -13.73
CA ASP A 24 -8.74 0.72 -12.75
C ASP A 24 -7.45 1.55 -12.73
N THR A 25 -7.52 2.74 -13.32
CA THR A 25 -6.40 3.69 -13.41
C THR A 25 -6.11 4.45 -12.12
N ALA A 26 -6.95 4.28 -11.09
CA ALA A 26 -6.85 4.95 -9.80
C ALA A 26 -7.31 4.02 -8.68
N ALA A 27 -6.77 2.80 -8.62
CA ALA A 27 -7.24 1.75 -7.70
C ALA A 27 -7.24 2.18 -6.22
N PHE A 28 -6.33 3.06 -5.83
CA PHE A 28 -6.25 3.64 -4.48
C PHE A 28 -6.84 5.06 -4.37
N GLY A 29 -7.38 5.60 -5.46
CA GLY A 29 -7.99 6.93 -5.58
C GLY A 29 -7.03 7.99 -6.11
N GLU A 30 -7.58 9.07 -6.67
CA GLU A 30 -6.81 10.15 -7.30
C GLU A 30 -5.86 10.85 -6.33
N ALA A 31 -6.30 11.09 -5.08
CA ALA A 31 -5.45 11.72 -4.08
C ALA A 31 -4.15 10.93 -3.81
N VAL A 32 -4.21 9.60 -3.84
CA VAL A 32 -3.02 8.75 -3.67
C VAL A 32 -2.13 8.82 -4.91
N LYS A 33 -2.73 8.81 -6.10
CA LYS A 33 -2.02 8.92 -7.37
C LYS A 33 -1.29 10.26 -7.51
N GLU A 34 -1.91 11.35 -7.06
CA GLU A 34 -1.32 12.69 -7.04
C GLU A 34 -0.21 12.82 -5.98
N ALA A 35 -0.43 12.28 -4.78
CA ALA A 35 0.53 12.37 -3.68
C ALA A 35 1.76 11.45 -3.85
N PHE A 36 1.57 10.27 -4.45
CA PHE A 36 2.59 9.23 -4.56
C PHE A 36 2.69 8.62 -5.97
N PRO A 37 2.96 9.41 -7.02
CA PRO A 37 3.04 8.90 -8.39
C PRO A 37 4.13 7.85 -8.58
N SER A 38 5.21 7.85 -7.78
CA SER A 38 6.23 6.80 -7.83
C SER A 38 5.70 5.42 -7.43
N ALA A 39 4.57 5.33 -6.72
CA ALA A 39 3.92 4.07 -6.35
C ALA A 39 2.91 3.58 -7.41
N GLU A 40 2.57 4.39 -8.42
CA GLU A 40 1.46 4.10 -9.35
C GLU A 40 1.63 2.76 -10.07
N PHE A 41 2.84 2.45 -10.54
CA PHE A 41 3.13 1.19 -11.23
C PHE A 41 2.78 -0.02 -10.36
N ASP A 42 3.24 -0.03 -9.11
CA ASP A 42 3.00 -1.14 -8.19
C ASP A 42 1.53 -1.20 -7.73
N ILE A 43 0.84 -0.07 -7.59
CA ILE A 43 -0.60 -0.04 -7.32
C ILE A 43 -1.39 -0.66 -8.48
N ALA A 44 -1.08 -0.28 -9.72
CA ALA A 44 -1.75 -0.79 -10.91
C ALA A 44 -1.52 -2.30 -11.09
N GLU A 45 -0.29 -2.78 -10.88
CA GLU A 45 0.02 -4.21 -10.96
C GLU A 45 -0.62 -5.00 -9.82
N ALA A 46 -0.71 -4.45 -8.60
CA ALA A 46 -1.47 -5.06 -7.52
C ALA A 46 -2.97 -5.21 -7.89
N ALA A 47 -3.57 -4.18 -8.48
CA ALA A 47 -4.97 -4.17 -8.89
C ALA A 47 -5.25 -5.23 -9.97
N LYS A 48 -4.41 -5.30 -11.01
CA LYS A 48 -4.50 -6.34 -12.05
C LYS A 48 -4.31 -7.74 -11.46
N CYS A 49 -3.32 -7.93 -10.59
CA CYS A 49 -3.10 -9.22 -9.93
C CYS A 49 -4.32 -9.65 -9.10
N ARG A 50 -5.00 -8.72 -8.42
CA ARG A 50 -6.27 -8.98 -7.74
C ARG A 50 -7.35 -9.38 -8.75
N ALA A 51 -7.49 -8.64 -9.85
CA ALA A 51 -8.47 -8.95 -10.90
C ALA A 51 -8.33 -10.38 -11.43
N VAL A 52 -7.10 -10.82 -11.70
CA VAL A 52 -6.81 -12.14 -12.31
C VAL A 52 -6.51 -13.26 -11.29
N GLY A 53 -6.72 -13.04 -9.99
CA GLY A 53 -6.53 -14.06 -8.95
C GLY A 53 -5.06 -14.48 -8.74
N ARG A 54 -4.11 -13.55 -8.90
CA ARG A 54 -2.67 -13.74 -8.62
C ARG A 54 -2.33 -13.18 -7.25
N TRP A 55 -2.93 -13.79 -6.22
CA TRP A 55 -2.93 -13.31 -4.83
C TRP A 55 -1.56 -13.00 -4.23
N THR A 56 -0.59 -13.89 -4.44
CA THR A 56 0.77 -13.65 -3.90
C THR A 56 1.46 -12.48 -4.61
N ALA A 57 1.30 -12.36 -5.94
CA ALA A 57 1.85 -11.23 -6.69
C ALA A 57 1.18 -9.90 -6.32
N CYS A 58 -0.14 -9.92 -6.09
CA CYS A 58 -0.89 -8.78 -5.57
C CYS A 58 -0.25 -8.26 -4.27
N VAL A 59 0.00 -9.14 -3.30
CA VAL A 59 0.65 -8.77 -2.03
C VAL A 59 2.06 -8.23 -2.24
N VAL A 60 2.86 -8.83 -3.12
CA VAL A 60 4.23 -8.35 -3.42
C VAL A 60 4.19 -6.92 -3.96
N HIS A 61 3.30 -6.62 -4.90
CA HIS A 61 3.14 -5.27 -5.42
C HIS A 61 2.61 -4.29 -4.37
N CYS A 62 1.69 -4.71 -3.48
CA CYS A 62 1.30 -3.88 -2.33
C CYS A 62 2.50 -3.53 -1.43
N MET A 63 3.40 -4.48 -1.15
CA MET A 63 4.57 -4.20 -0.32
C MET A 63 5.52 -3.19 -0.98
N ARG A 64 5.69 -3.26 -2.30
CA ARG A 64 6.52 -2.31 -3.06
C ARG A 64 5.89 -0.93 -3.12
N ALA A 65 4.57 -0.83 -3.37
CA ALA A 65 3.83 0.42 -3.37
C ALA A 65 3.95 1.18 -2.03
N LEU A 66 4.02 0.44 -0.91
CA LEU A 66 4.16 0.99 0.43
C LEU A 66 5.55 1.58 0.73
N GLU A 67 6.57 1.30 -0.08
CA GLU A 67 7.91 1.89 0.13
C GLU A 67 7.86 3.42 0.05
N VAL A 68 7.14 3.96 -0.94
CA VAL A 68 7.06 5.40 -1.21
C VAL A 68 6.45 6.19 -0.04
N PRO A 69 5.21 5.91 0.42
CA PRO A 69 4.62 6.62 1.56
C PRO A 69 5.37 6.39 2.88
N LEU A 70 6.06 5.24 3.02
CA LEU A 70 6.89 4.98 4.20
C LEU A 70 8.08 5.95 4.26
N GLN A 71 8.73 6.22 3.13
CA GLN A 71 9.82 7.21 3.09
C GLN A 71 9.30 8.63 3.33
N ALA A 72 8.15 8.99 2.77
CA ALA A 72 7.52 10.29 3.03
C ALA A 72 7.17 10.47 4.52
N LEU A 73 6.61 9.44 5.15
CA LEU A 73 6.31 9.45 6.58
C LEU A 73 7.58 9.55 7.44
N ALA A 74 8.67 8.89 7.02
CA ALA A 74 9.97 8.99 7.70
C ALA A 74 10.48 10.43 7.72
N LYS A 75 10.50 11.09 6.56
CA LYS A 75 10.90 12.50 6.43
C LYS A 75 10.02 13.42 7.27
N ASN A 76 8.70 13.19 7.26
CA ASN A 76 7.74 13.99 8.03
C ASN A 76 8.04 14.02 9.53
N VAL A 77 8.56 12.92 10.09
CA VAL A 77 8.92 12.84 11.51
C VAL A 77 10.42 13.03 11.77
N GLY A 78 11.18 13.54 10.79
CA GLY A 78 12.61 13.81 10.94
C GLY A 78 13.50 12.56 11.00
N VAL A 79 13.03 11.44 10.46
CA VAL A 79 13.80 10.19 10.39
C VAL A 79 14.39 10.04 9.00
N GLU A 80 15.72 9.95 8.94
CA GLU A 80 16.42 9.64 7.69
C GLU A 80 15.91 8.33 7.06
N PRO A 81 15.52 8.36 5.77
CA PRO A 81 15.22 7.18 4.96
C PRO A 81 16.25 6.06 5.13
N GLY A 82 15.78 4.81 5.13
CA GLY A 82 16.67 3.66 5.27
C GLY A 82 16.12 2.40 4.60
N GLU A 83 17.03 1.50 4.21
CA GLU A 83 16.69 0.27 3.49
C GLU A 83 16.02 -0.79 4.39
N ASN A 84 16.28 -0.76 5.70
CA ASN A 84 15.69 -1.72 6.64
C ASN A 84 14.34 -1.21 7.17
N TRP A 85 13.26 -1.76 6.62
CA TRP A 85 11.88 -1.49 7.04
C TRP A 85 11.64 -1.63 8.56
N ASN A 86 12.15 -2.67 9.20
CA ASN A 86 11.88 -2.89 10.63
C ASN A 86 12.52 -1.78 11.47
N THR A 87 13.77 -1.44 11.17
CA THR A 87 14.49 -0.35 11.84
C THR A 87 13.84 1.00 11.53
N LEU A 88 13.48 1.25 10.28
CA LEU A 88 12.84 2.49 9.85
C LEU A 88 11.50 2.70 10.57
N ILE A 89 10.63 1.68 10.57
CA ILE A 89 9.33 1.78 11.23
C ILE A 89 9.49 1.97 12.74
N ASN A 90 10.42 1.27 13.40
CA ASN A 90 10.68 1.48 14.82
C ASN A 90 11.07 2.94 15.13
N ARG A 91 11.95 3.54 14.30
CA ARG A 91 12.36 4.95 14.45
C ARG A 91 11.20 5.91 14.20
N ILE A 92 10.39 5.67 13.17
CA ILE A 92 9.17 6.44 12.91
C ILE A 92 8.23 6.38 14.11
N GLU A 93 7.99 5.19 14.66
CA GLU A 93 7.13 5.00 15.84
C GLU A 93 7.65 5.71 17.09
N GLU A 94 8.96 5.88 17.21
CA GLU A 94 9.58 6.61 18.32
C GLU A 94 9.41 8.12 18.15
N GLU A 95 9.76 8.66 16.99
CA GLU A 95 9.66 10.10 16.70
C GLU A 95 8.20 10.57 16.68
N ALA A 96 7.30 9.77 16.12
CA ALA A 96 5.87 10.08 16.07
C ALA A 96 5.23 10.18 17.47
N ARG A 97 5.82 9.62 18.53
CA ARG A 97 5.34 9.84 19.92
C ARG A 97 5.55 11.27 20.40
N LYS A 98 6.43 12.03 19.77
CA LYS A 98 6.68 13.45 20.08
C LYS A 98 5.62 14.36 19.44
N VAL A 99 4.85 13.84 18.50
CA VAL A 99 3.68 14.50 17.93
C VAL A 99 2.52 14.33 18.91
N THR A 100 2.24 15.39 19.65
CA THR A 100 1.22 15.44 20.71
C THR A 100 0.26 16.60 20.46
N LYS A 101 -0.86 16.64 21.19
CA LYS A 101 -1.77 17.80 21.15
C LYS A 101 -1.05 19.13 21.41
N THR A 102 -0.03 19.12 22.26
CA THR A 102 0.70 20.33 22.65
C THR A 102 1.67 20.79 21.56
N THR A 103 2.29 19.85 20.83
CA THR A 103 3.29 20.18 19.82
C THR A 103 2.69 20.42 18.43
N HIS A 104 1.67 19.67 18.04
CA HIS A 104 1.10 19.68 16.68
C HIS A 104 -0.44 19.77 16.64
N GLY A 105 -1.07 20.09 17.79
CA GLY A 105 -2.52 20.18 17.90
C GLY A 105 -3.22 18.81 17.93
N PRO A 106 -4.51 18.78 18.29
CA PRO A 106 -5.29 17.54 18.37
C PRO A 106 -5.40 16.83 17.02
N GLU A 107 -5.49 17.57 15.93
CA GLU A 107 -5.58 17.01 14.58
C GLU A 107 -4.26 16.39 14.11
N GLY A 108 -3.12 16.95 14.51
CA GLY A 108 -1.80 16.38 14.21
C GLY A 108 -1.58 15.07 14.96
N GLU A 109 -1.88 15.05 16.25
CA GLU A 109 -1.79 13.84 17.09
C GLU A 109 -2.74 12.73 16.62
N GLN A 110 -3.98 13.08 16.25
CA GLN A 110 -4.93 12.09 15.72
C GLN A 110 -4.43 11.51 14.39
N TRP A 111 -4.04 12.38 13.46
CA TRP A 111 -3.60 11.95 12.12
C TRP A 111 -2.41 11.00 12.18
N ILE A 112 -1.37 11.34 12.96
CA ILE A 112 -0.20 10.48 13.09
C ILE A 112 -0.54 9.16 13.80
N SER A 113 -1.44 9.19 14.78
CA SER A 113 -1.87 7.98 15.51
C SER A 113 -2.59 7.01 14.57
N GLU A 114 -3.45 7.53 13.69
CA GLU A 114 -4.12 6.74 12.65
C GLU A 114 -3.10 6.18 11.65
N ALA A 115 -2.15 6.99 11.17
CA ALA A 115 -1.10 6.54 10.26
C ALA A 115 -0.24 5.41 10.88
N LEU A 116 0.15 5.55 12.15
CA LEU A 116 0.91 4.51 12.87
C LEU A 116 0.11 3.23 13.09
N ALA A 117 -1.20 3.31 13.33
CA ALA A 117 -2.05 2.13 13.51
C ALA A 117 -2.03 1.24 12.26
N TYR A 118 -2.16 1.86 11.08
CA TYR A 118 -2.06 1.16 9.81
C TYR A 118 -0.63 0.68 9.51
N LEU A 119 0.40 1.48 9.82
CA LEU A 119 1.79 1.08 9.63
C LEU A 119 2.16 -0.16 10.46
N ARG A 120 1.66 -0.27 11.69
CA ARG A 120 1.82 -1.47 12.54
C ARG A 120 1.15 -2.70 11.94
N LEU A 121 -0.03 -2.53 11.34
CA LEU A 121 -0.72 -3.62 10.64
C LEU A 121 0.15 -4.13 9.48
N VAL A 122 0.62 -3.23 8.62
CA VAL A 122 1.53 -3.55 7.50
C VAL A 122 2.77 -4.32 7.99
N LYS A 123 3.46 -3.78 8.99
CA LYS A 123 4.69 -4.37 9.54
C LYS A 123 4.47 -5.77 10.10
N ASN A 124 3.53 -5.89 11.04
CA ASN A 124 3.38 -7.07 11.88
C ASN A 124 2.62 -8.18 11.17
N ALA A 125 1.57 -7.83 10.41
CA ALA A 125 0.71 -8.82 9.77
C ALA A 125 1.19 -9.23 8.39
N TRP A 126 1.87 -8.35 7.64
CA TRP A 126 2.08 -8.58 6.20
C TRP A 126 3.56 -8.65 5.83
N ARG A 127 4.32 -7.57 6.06
CA ARG A 127 5.72 -7.47 5.61
C ARG A 127 6.61 -8.55 6.22
N ASN A 128 6.50 -8.79 7.53
CA ASN A 128 7.32 -9.81 8.18
C ASN A 128 7.04 -11.22 7.64
N TYR A 129 5.81 -11.52 7.22
CA TYR A 129 5.48 -12.82 6.65
C TYR A 129 5.82 -12.93 5.15
N ALA A 130 5.67 -11.85 4.39
CA ALA A 130 5.97 -11.80 2.96
C ALA A 130 7.48 -11.93 2.67
N VAL A 131 8.32 -11.24 3.45
CA VAL A 131 9.78 -11.20 3.24
C VAL A 131 10.47 -12.51 3.59
N HIS A 132 9.90 -13.35 4.46
CA HIS A 132 10.49 -14.65 4.82
C HIS A 132 10.23 -15.77 3.79
N GLY A 133 9.73 -15.45 2.59
CA GLY A 133 9.77 -16.31 1.40
C GLY A 133 8.99 -17.63 1.47
N ARG A 134 8.17 -17.83 2.52
CA ARG A 134 7.41 -19.06 2.75
C ARG A 134 5.89 -18.87 2.70
N ALA A 135 5.41 -17.64 2.53
CA ALA A 135 3.99 -17.33 2.55
C ALA A 135 3.43 -17.23 1.12
N THR A 136 2.61 -18.20 0.73
CA THR A 136 1.63 -18.02 -0.33
C THR A 136 0.37 -17.41 0.26
N TYR A 137 -0.26 -16.49 -0.47
CA TYR A 137 -1.49 -15.83 -0.04
C TYR A 137 -2.68 -16.40 -0.82
N ASP A 138 -3.79 -16.62 -0.11
CA ASP A 138 -5.10 -16.89 -0.68
C ASP A 138 -5.83 -15.57 -1.01
N GLU A 139 -7.03 -15.69 -1.55
CA GLU A 139 -7.88 -14.55 -1.90
C GLU A 139 -8.18 -13.66 -0.69
N ASP A 140 -8.68 -14.25 0.40
CA ASP A 140 -9.11 -13.52 1.59
C ASP A 140 -7.96 -12.68 2.17
N ARG A 141 -6.77 -13.26 2.30
CA ARG A 141 -5.60 -12.54 2.82
C ARG A 141 -5.13 -11.47 1.84
N ALA A 142 -5.04 -11.78 0.55
CA ALA A 142 -4.59 -10.80 -0.44
C ALA A 142 -5.55 -9.62 -0.56
N VAL A 143 -6.86 -9.86 -0.50
CA VAL A 143 -7.88 -8.82 -0.46
C VAL A 143 -7.73 -7.94 0.78
N ALA A 144 -7.58 -8.54 1.97
CA ALA A 144 -7.39 -7.78 3.20
C ALA A 144 -6.10 -6.91 3.18
N ILE A 145 -5.02 -7.45 2.62
CA ILE A 145 -3.75 -6.73 2.45
C ILE A 145 -3.91 -5.57 1.47
N PHE A 146 -4.52 -5.82 0.31
CA PHE A 146 -4.75 -4.79 -0.69
C PHE A 146 -5.61 -3.65 -0.13
N ASP A 147 -6.72 -3.99 0.51
CA ASP A 147 -7.66 -2.99 1.03
C ASP A 147 -7.03 -2.19 2.18
N GLY A 148 -6.27 -2.82 3.07
CA GLY A 148 -5.58 -2.08 4.12
C GLY A 148 -4.36 -1.30 3.64
N THR A 149 -3.68 -1.74 2.58
CA THR A 149 -2.65 -0.95 1.87
C THR A 149 -3.26 0.31 1.27
N LYS A 150 -4.41 0.16 0.59
CA LYS A 150 -5.20 1.29 0.09
C LYS A 150 -5.57 2.25 1.21
N THR A 151 -6.13 1.76 2.32
CA THR A 151 -6.53 2.62 3.44
C THR A 151 -5.34 3.37 4.05
N PHE A 152 -4.20 2.72 4.24
CA PHE A 152 -2.98 3.39 4.71
C PHE A 152 -2.56 4.51 3.77
N MET A 153 -2.43 4.21 2.47
CA MET A 153 -1.97 5.19 1.48
C MET A 153 -2.93 6.37 1.37
N GLN A 154 -4.25 6.12 1.43
CA GLN A 154 -5.27 7.16 1.47
C GLN A 154 -5.15 8.03 2.73
N GLN A 155 -4.91 7.44 3.89
CA GLN A 155 -4.74 8.18 5.15
C GLN A 155 -3.53 9.11 5.09
N VAL A 156 -2.37 8.62 4.66
CA VAL A 156 -1.15 9.44 4.61
C VAL A 156 -1.22 10.50 3.50
N ALA A 157 -1.87 10.21 2.38
CA ALA A 157 -2.10 11.18 1.30
C ALA A 157 -2.92 12.41 1.73
N THR A 158 -3.63 12.35 2.86
CA THR A 158 -4.36 13.52 3.38
C THR A 158 -3.45 14.67 3.83
N LYS A 159 -2.18 14.38 4.16
CA LYS A 159 -1.21 15.39 4.63
C LYS A 159 0.20 15.23 4.07
N LEU A 160 0.49 14.14 3.35
CA LEU A 160 1.82 13.85 2.81
C LEU A 160 1.81 13.64 1.31
N SER A 161 2.89 14.07 0.66
CA SER A 161 3.28 13.72 -0.70
C SER A 161 4.73 13.24 -0.76
N GLU A 162 5.11 12.54 -1.84
CA GLU A 162 6.51 12.11 -2.05
C GLU A 162 7.48 13.28 -2.32
N TYR A 163 6.94 14.49 -2.53
CA TYR A 163 7.70 15.72 -2.77
C TYR A 163 7.93 16.54 -1.49
N ASP A 164 7.34 16.15 -0.35
CA ASP A 164 7.47 16.92 0.88
C ASP A 164 8.88 16.79 1.46
N ASP A 165 9.46 17.92 1.87
CA ASP A 165 10.79 18.00 2.47
C ASP A 165 10.82 17.75 4.00
N GLY A 166 9.71 17.27 4.57
CA GLY A 166 9.54 17.07 6.02
C GLY A 166 8.93 18.28 6.73
N LEU A 167 8.55 18.11 8.00
CA LEU A 167 8.07 19.19 8.88
C LEU A 167 9.23 20.05 9.40
#